data_AF-A0A1F6PNJ4-F1
#
_entry.id   AF-A0A1F6PNJ4-F1
#
_cell.length_a   1.000
_cell.length_b   1.000
_cell.length_c   1.000
_cell.angle_alpha   90.00
_cell.angle_beta   90.00
_cell.angle_gamma   90.00
#
_symmetry.space_group_name_H-M   'P 1'
#
loop_
_entity.id
_entity.type
_entity.pdbx_description
1 polymer ?
#
loop_
_entity_poly.entity_id
_entity_poly.type
_entity_poly.pdbx_seq_one_letter_code
_entity_poly.pdbx_strand_id
1 'polypeptide(L)'
;MFSLGITAFLVFFVLIPAILSNYPIIPTTIAIALISTLVTMFVIGGINIKSLAATLGTVGGLSVAGLLSMLIIKIAPLTGLTDQESVILWTSRPDLDFTGILTAAMIIGSLGAIMDVGISIASSITEVKETNPLLSPTQLIKSGLNVGTDIIGAMSNTLILAYIGGAFPLILLAANVPFIKFINLNSIASEIAAAIAGSIGIVLCVPITAAISGYLIGRQATLKNQIIKEDLTDNIFNK
;
A
#
# COMPACT_ATOMS: atom_id res chain seq x y z
N MET A 1 -10.75 10.56 6.86
CA MET A 1 -11.61 11.49 6.09
C MET A 1 -10.77 12.51 5.34
N PHE A 2 -10.00 13.39 6.01
CA PHE A 2 -9.16 14.38 5.34
C PHE A 2 -8.07 13.77 4.45
N SER A 3 -7.35 12.74 4.92
CA SER A 3 -6.35 12.01 4.13
C SER A 3 -6.90 11.39 2.84
N LEU A 4 -8.07 10.76 2.92
CA LEU A 4 -8.75 10.20 1.75
C LEU A 4 -9.07 11.28 0.71
N GLY A 5 -9.49 12.46 1.16
CA GLY A 5 -9.72 13.62 0.28
C GLY A 5 -8.47 14.06 -0.47
N ILE A 6 -7.29 14.00 0.16
CA ILE A 6 -6.00 14.30 -0.48
C ILE A 6 -5.67 13.26 -1.56
N THR A 7 -5.79 11.96 -1.23
CA THR A 7 -5.55 10.89 -2.20
C THR A 7 -6.48 11.03 -3.41
N ALA A 8 -7.77 11.27 -3.17
CA ALA A 8 -8.75 11.51 -4.23
C ALA A 8 -8.37 12.74 -5.07
N PHE A 9 -7.99 13.85 -4.43
CA PHE A 9 -7.55 15.05 -5.12
C PHE A 9 -6.34 14.77 -6.03
N LEU A 10 -5.32 14.07 -5.54
CA LEU A 10 -4.15 13.72 -6.34
C LEU A 10 -4.50 12.82 -7.53
N VAL A 11 -5.43 11.87 -7.34
CA VAL A 11 -5.89 11.01 -8.44
C VAL A 11 -6.64 11.82 -9.50
N PHE A 12 -7.65 12.60 -9.10
CA PHE A 12 -8.53 13.31 -10.04
C PHE A 12 -7.86 14.51 -10.71
N PHE A 13 -7.01 15.26 -10.00
CA PHE A 13 -6.43 16.51 -10.51
C PHE A 13 -4.97 16.38 -10.96
N VAL A 14 -4.30 15.25 -10.68
CA VAL A 14 -2.90 15.05 -11.10
C VAL A 14 -2.74 13.79 -11.93
N LEU A 15 -3.13 12.61 -11.42
CA LEU A 15 -2.94 11.35 -12.13
C LEU A 15 -3.75 11.28 -13.42
N ILE A 16 -5.05 11.55 -13.37
CA ILE A 16 -5.93 11.50 -14.55
C ILE A 16 -5.46 12.49 -15.63
N PRO A 17 -5.23 13.79 -15.34
CA PRO A 17 -4.71 14.72 -16.34
C PRO A 17 -3.35 14.33 -16.92
N ALA A 18 -2.46 13.75 -16.10
CA ALA A 18 -1.15 13.28 -16.56
C ALA A 18 -1.28 12.11 -17.55
N ILE A 19 -2.15 11.13 -17.26
CA ILE A 19 -2.45 10.01 -18.17
C ILE A 19 -3.03 10.56 -19.49
N LEU A 20 -4.01 11.46 -19.41
CA LEU A 20 -4.63 12.07 -20.60
C LEU A 20 -3.64 12.89 -21.44
N SER A 21 -2.55 13.36 -20.83
CA SER A 21 -1.46 14.09 -21.47
C SER A 21 -0.33 13.17 -21.97
N ASN A 22 -0.53 11.85 -22.01
CA ASN A 22 0.45 10.84 -22.46
C ASN A 22 1.76 10.77 -21.66
N TYR A 23 1.73 11.16 -20.38
CA TYR A 23 2.86 10.86 -19.50
C TYR A 23 2.97 9.34 -19.26
N PRO A 24 4.19 8.80 -19.05
CA PRO A 24 4.37 7.38 -18.77
C PRO A 24 3.57 6.97 -17.52
N ILE A 25 2.59 6.07 -17.69
CA ILE A 25 1.54 5.83 -16.69
C ILE A 25 2.09 5.21 -15.41
N ILE A 26 2.94 4.19 -15.54
CA ILE A 26 3.48 3.44 -14.40
C ILE A 26 4.32 4.32 -13.46
N PRO A 27 5.38 5.02 -13.92
CA PRO A 27 6.18 5.86 -13.02
C PRO A 27 5.39 7.05 -12.48
N THR A 28 4.47 7.63 -13.26
CA THR A 28 3.55 8.66 -12.76
C THR A 28 2.69 8.14 -11.61
N THR A 29 2.11 6.95 -11.77
CA THR A 29 1.27 6.35 -10.72
C THR A 29 2.06 6.06 -9.46
N ILE A 30 3.27 5.50 -9.59
CA ILE A 30 4.15 5.26 -8.45
C ILE A 30 4.48 6.59 -7.76
N ALA A 31 4.85 7.64 -8.51
CA ALA A 31 5.14 8.95 -7.94
C ALA A 31 3.94 9.55 -7.18
N ILE A 32 2.74 9.47 -7.75
CA ILE A 32 1.52 9.95 -7.09
C ILE A 32 1.22 9.14 -5.83
N ALA A 33 1.33 7.82 -5.88
CA ALA A 33 1.10 6.96 -4.73
C ALA A 33 2.13 7.22 -3.61
N LEU A 34 3.39 7.48 -3.95
CA LEU A 34 4.44 7.89 -3.01
C LEU A 34 4.11 9.23 -2.34
N ILE A 35 3.76 10.25 -3.13
CA ILE A 35 3.38 11.57 -2.62
C ILE A 35 2.15 11.46 -1.73
N SER A 36 1.14 10.73 -2.18
CA SER A 36 -0.10 10.49 -1.43
C SER A 36 0.17 9.80 -0.11
N THR A 37 1.04 8.78 -0.11
CA THR A 37 1.48 8.08 1.10
C THR A 37 2.18 9.02 2.06
N LEU A 38 3.18 9.78 1.59
CA LEU A 38 3.92 10.73 2.42
C LEU A 38 3.00 11.74 3.09
N VAL A 39 2.14 12.40 2.31
CA VAL A 39 1.21 13.41 2.83
C VAL A 39 0.24 12.78 3.81
N THR A 40 -0.34 11.63 3.46
CA THR A 40 -1.30 10.92 4.33
C THR A 40 -0.66 10.49 5.64
N MET A 41 0.54 9.91 5.60
CA MET A 41 1.28 9.47 6.78
C MET A 41 1.65 10.64 7.68
N PHE A 42 2.07 11.78 7.13
CA PHE A 42 2.35 12.97 7.93
C PHE A 42 1.11 13.60 8.55
N VAL A 43 -0.01 13.59 7.84
CA VAL A 43 -1.30 14.08 8.36
C VAL A 43 -1.83 13.19 9.48
N ILE A 44 -1.76 11.86 9.32
CA ILE A 44 -2.31 10.90 10.29
C ILE A 44 -1.35 10.68 11.46
N GLY A 45 -0.10 10.34 11.15
CA GLY A 45 0.90 9.93 12.13
C GLY A 45 1.71 11.09 12.70
N GLY A 46 1.64 12.28 12.12
CA GLY A 46 2.50 13.43 12.44
C GLY A 46 3.87 13.33 11.80
N ILE A 47 4.69 14.38 11.96
CA ILE A 47 6.06 14.42 11.43
C ILE A 47 6.99 13.74 12.44
N ASN A 48 7.20 12.43 12.31
CA ASN A 48 8.06 11.63 13.19
C ASN A 48 8.65 10.39 12.48
N ILE A 49 9.53 9.68 13.19
CA ILE A 49 10.18 8.45 12.69
C ILE A 49 9.16 7.34 12.40
N LYS A 50 8.06 7.28 13.15
CA LYS A 50 6.97 6.33 12.93
C LYS A 50 6.36 6.53 11.54
N SER A 51 5.97 7.76 11.17
CA SER A 51 5.40 8.07 9.86
C SER A 51 6.40 7.81 8.73
N LEU A 52 7.69 8.08 8.95
CA LEU A 52 8.73 7.75 7.98
C LEU A 52 8.86 6.23 7.78
N ALA A 53 8.89 5.46 8.86
CA ALA A 53 8.99 4.00 8.80
C ALA A 53 7.75 3.38 8.13
N ALA A 54 6.56 3.86 8.46
CA ALA A 54 5.30 3.48 7.82
C ALA A 54 5.34 3.78 6.31
N THR A 55 5.78 4.99 5.94
CA THR A 55 5.90 5.38 4.53
C THR A 55 6.82 4.42 3.78
N LEU A 56 8.05 4.19 4.26
CA LEU A 56 9.01 3.30 3.60
C LEU A 56 8.49 1.86 3.48
N GLY A 57 7.79 1.38 4.51
CA GLY A 57 7.10 0.10 4.49
C GLY A 57 6.04 0.01 3.39
N THR A 58 5.16 1.01 3.32
CA THR A 58 4.13 1.13 2.29
C THR A 58 4.74 1.23 0.90
N VAL A 59 5.82 2.00 0.70
CA VAL A 59 6.55 2.05 -0.58
C VAL A 59 7.02 0.66 -1.01
N GLY A 60 7.59 -0.11 -0.09
CA GLY A 60 8.02 -1.48 -0.35
C GLY A 60 6.87 -2.38 -0.77
N GLY A 61 5.77 -2.37 0.00
CA GLY A 61 4.56 -3.15 -0.31
C GLY A 61 3.92 -2.76 -1.65
N LEU A 62 3.85 -1.47 -1.94
CA LEU A 62 3.29 -0.95 -3.18
C LEU A 62 4.17 -1.29 -4.40
N SER A 63 5.48 -1.24 -4.23
CA SER A 63 6.43 -1.63 -5.29
C SER A 63 6.24 -3.10 -5.66
N VAL A 64 6.05 -3.97 -4.65
CA VAL A 64 5.70 -5.38 -4.86
C VAL A 64 4.38 -5.51 -5.60
N ALA A 65 3.32 -4.83 -5.13
CA ALA A 65 2.00 -4.90 -5.75
C ALA A 65 2.04 -4.45 -7.22
N GLY A 66 2.74 -3.37 -7.52
CA GLY A 66 2.94 -2.86 -8.88
C GLY A 66 3.70 -3.84 -9.78
N LEU A 67 4.82 -4.40 -9.28
CA LEU A 67 5.58 -5.41 -10.02
C LEU A 67 4.77 -6.68 -10.30
N LEU A 68 4.01 -7.15 -9.31
CA LEU A 68 3.13 -8.30 -9.46
C LEU A 68 1.99 -8.03 -10.44
N SER A 69 1.43 -6.82 -10.41
CA SER A 69 0.39 -6.39 -11.36
C SER A 69 0.91 -6.48 -12.80
N MET A 70 2.09 -5.92 -13.06
CA MET A 70 2.73 -5.98 -14.38
C MET A 70 3.03 -7.42 -14.80
N LEU A 71 3.48 -8.26 -13.86
CA LEU A 71 3.78 -9.67 -14.12
C LEU A 71 2.50 -10.46 -14.47
N ILE A 72 1.43 -10.27 -13.70
CA ILE A 72 0.15 -10.96 -13.93
C ILE A 72 -0.46 -10.54 -15.26
N ILE A 73 -0.44 -9.24 -15.58
CA ILE A 73 -0.92 -8.72 -16.86
C ILE A 73 -0.21 -9.39 -18.03
N LYS A 74 1.11 -9.61 -17.92
CA LYS A 74 1.91 -10.28 -18.95
C LYS A 74 1.65 -11.78 -19.04
N ILE A 75 1.46 -12.47 -17.90
CA ILE A 75 1.23 -13.93 -17.86
C ILE A 75 -0.19 -14.31 -18.29
N ALA A 76 -1.19 -13.50 -17.91
CA ALA A 76 -2.61 -13.71 -18.19
C ALA A 76 -3.11 -12.94 -19.43
N PRO A 77 -2.21 -12.66 -20.40
CA PRO A 77 -2.26 -11.56 -21.38
C PRO A 77 -3.47 -10.61 -21.27
N LEU A 78 -3.54 -9.85 -20.17
CA LEU A 78 -4.63 -8.91 -19.91
C LEU A 78 -4.44 -7.68 -20.80
N THR A 79 -5.47 -7.31 -21.56
CA THR A 79 -5.37 -6.19 -22.52
C THR A 79 -5.63 -4.83 -21.89
N GLY A 80 -6.16 -4.78 -20.66
CA GLY A 80 -6.64 -3.55 -20.03
C GLY A 80 -8.00 -3.06 -20.52
N LEU A 81 -8.61 -3.72 -21.51
CA LEU A 81 -9.98 -3.47 -21.98
C LEU A 81 -10.95 -4.35 -21.18
N THR A 82 -11.30 -3.89 -19.98
CA THR A 82 -12.04 -4.65 -18.97
C THR A 82 -13.55 -4.43 -19.03
N ASP A 83 -14.03 -3.37 -19.67
CA ASP A 83 -15.44 -2.98 -19.66
C ASP A 83 -15.81 -2.19 -20.92
N GLN A 84 -17.09 -1.83 -21.05
CA GLN A 84 -17.55 -1.05 -22.20
C GLN A 84 -16.89 0.34 -22.24
N GLU A 85 -16.68 0.97 -21.09
CA GLU A 85 -16.09 2.30 -20.99
C GLU A 85 -14.62 2.32 -21.45
N SER A 86 -13.81 1.33 -21.08
CA SER A 86 -12.44 1.19 -21.57
C SER A 86 -12.39 0.94 -23.07
N VAL A 87 -13.35 0.23 -23.66
CA VAL A 87 -13.45 0.05 -25.12
C VAL A 87 -13.83 1.36 -25.83
N ILE A 88 -14.74 2.15 -25.26
CA ILE A 88 -15.11 3.48 -25.77
C ILE A 88 -13.92 4.43 -25.68
N LEU A 89 -13.20 4.41 -24.55
CA LEU A 89 -11.99 5.19 -24.37
C LEU A 89 -10.91 4.78 -25.36
N TRP A 90 -10.71 3.49 -25.61
CA TRP A 90 -9.77 2.99 -26.61
C TRP A 90 -10.10 3.48 -28.02
N THR A 91 -11.39 3.51 -28.36
CA THR A 91 -11.85 4.03 -29.65
C THR A 91 -11.58 5.53 -29.80
N SER A 92 -11.69 6.29 -28.70
CA SER A 92 -11.52 7.75 -28.69
C SER A 92 -10.06 8.19 -28.52
N ARG A 93 -9.26 7.40 -27.81
CA ARG A 93 -7.88 7.65 -27.39
C ARG A 93 -7.03 6.38 -27.51
N PRO A 94 -6.81 5.88 -28.74
CA PRO A 94 -6.02 4.67 -28.97
C PRO A 94 -4.53 4.86 -28.66
N ASP A 95 -4.09 6.11 -28.44
CA ASP A 95 -2.75 6.48 -28.03
C ASP A 95 -2.41 6.09 -26.58
N LEU A 96 -3.42 5.83 -25.75
CA LEU A 96 -3.23 5.49 -24.34
C LEU A 96 -2.83 4.02 -24.15
N ASP A 97 -1.96 3.79 -23.16
CA ASP A 97 -1.56 2.44 -22.74
C ASP A 97 -2.58 1.84 -21.76
N PHE A 98 -3.50 1.01 -22.26
CA PHE A 98 -4.55 0.37 -21.46
C PHE A 98 -4.00 -0.64 -20.46
N THR A 99 -2.87 -1.29 -20.75
CA THR A 99 -2.21 -2.18 -19.78
C THR A 99 -1.57 -1.39 -18.65
N GLY A 100 -1.02 -0.21 -18.96
CA GLY A 100 -0.57 0.77 -17.99
C GLY A 100 -1.71 1.33 -17.13
N ILE A 101 -2.87 1.65 -17.73
CA ILE A 101 -4.07 2.09 -17.00
C ILE A 101 -4.53 1.01 -16.02
N LEU A 102 -4.59 -0.25 -16.47
CA LEU A 102 -4.95 -1.38 -15.62
C LEU A 102 -3.96 -1.53 -14.45
N THR A 103 -2.65 -1.46 -14.74
CA THR A 103 -1.61 -1.49 -13.71
C THR A 103 -1.80 -0.35 -12.70
N ALA A 104 -2.10 0.85 -13.18
CA ALA A 104 -2.33 2.02 -12.33
C ALA A 104 -3.55 1.83 -11.41
N ALA A 105 -4.65 1.29 -11.97
CA ALA A 105 -5.86 0.98 -11.21
C ALA A 105 -5.58 -0.03 -10.09
N MET A 106 -4.79 -1.09 -10.35
CA MET A 106 -4.38 -2.07 -9.34
C MET A 106 -3.54 -1.45 -8.22
N ILE A 107 -2.59 -0.57 -8.57
CA ILE A 107 -1.74 0.14 -7.61
C ILE A 107 -2.58 1.06 -6.72
N ILE A 108 -3.43 1.91 -7.32
CA ILE A 108 -4.28 2.85 -6.58
C ILE A 108 -5.33 2.12 -5.74
N GLY A 109 -5.93 1.04 -6.25
CA GLY A 109 -6.90 0.23 -5.53
C GLY A 109 -6.32 -0.46 -4.30
N SER A 110 -5.04 -0.86 -4.35
CA SER A 110 -4.33 -1.46 -3.20
C SER A 110 -3.68 -0.45 -2.25
N LEU A 111 -3.43 0.79 -2.71
CA LEU A 111 -2.71 1.83 -1.95
C LEU A 111 -3.31 2.07 -0.56
N GLY A 112 -4.63 2.22 -0.47
CA GLY A 112 -5.33 2.48 0.80
C GLY A 112 -5.06 1.40 1.85
N ALA A 113 -5.26 0.13 1.47
CA ALA A 113 -5.06 -1.00 2.37
C ALA A 113 -3.58 -1.14 2.79
N ILE A 114 -2.62 -0.92 1.88
CA ILE A 114 -1.19 -0.99 2.20
C ILE A 114 -0.78 0.18 3.12
N MET A 115 -1.34 1.38 2.95
CA MET A 115 -1.12 2.51 3.86
C MET A 115 -1.62 2.19 5.27
N ASP A 116 -2.85 1.67 5.39
CA ASP A 116 -3.45 1.34 6.69
C ASP A 116 -2.66 0.27 7.44
N VAL A 117 -2.14 -0.72 6.72
CA VAL A 117 -1.23 -1.73 7.27
C VAL A 117 0.06 -1.07 7.75
N GLY A 118 0.71 -0.27 6.90
CA GLY A 118 1.98 0.38 7.22
C GLY A 118 1.90 1.24 8.48
N ILE A 119 0.88 2.09 8.59
CA ILE A 119 0.71 2.96 9.76
C ILE A 119 0.36 2.16 11.02
N SER A 120 -0.43 1.09 10.90
CA SER A 120 -0.82 0.26 12.05
C SER A 120 0.40 -0.45 12.65
N ILE A 121 1.24 -1.08 11.81
CA ILE A 121 2.47 -1.75 12.28
C ILE A 121 3.44 -0.77 12.93
N ALA A 122 3.69 0.37 12.27
CA ALA A 122 4.57 1.38 12.83
C ALA A 122 4.04 1.95 14.15
N SER A 123 2.71 2.14 14.26
CA SER A 123 2.05 2.57 15.50
C SER A 123 2.26 1.56 16.62
N SER A 124 1.96 0.28 16.38
CA SER A 124 2.09 -0.76 17.41
C SER A 124 3.53 -0.92 17.88
N ILE A 125 4.51 -0.87 16.99
CA ILE A 125 5.93 -0.91 17.38
C ILE A 125 6.31 0.30 18.23
N THR A 126 5.83 1.49 17.87
CA THR A 126 6.10 2.73 18.62
C THR A 126 5.53 2.62 20.04
N GLU A 127 4.28 2.21 20.18
CA GLU A 127 3.59 2.06 21.47
C GLU A 127 4.26 1.01 22.37
N VAL A 128 4.65 -0.13 21.80
CA VAL A 128 5.40 -1.17 22.51
C VAL A 128 6.74 -0.65 23.01
N LYS A 129 7.44 0.17 22.21
CA LYS A 129 8.71 0.78 22.60
C LYS A 129 8.54 1.87 23.66
N GLU A 130 7.49 2.67 23.58
CA GLU A 130 7.16 3.68 24.59
C GLU A 130 6.83 3.03 25.94
N THR A 131 6.10 1.92 25.92
CA THR A 131 5.75 1.15 27.11
C THR A 131 6.95 0.45 27.74
N ASN A 132 7.86 -0.09 26.91
CA ASN A 132 9.09 -0.72 27.39
C ASN A 132 10.32 -0.23 26.58
N PRO A 133 10.98 0.85 27.05
CA PRO A 133 12.13 1.45 26.37
C PRO A 133 13.36 0.54 26.27
N LEU A 134 13.43 -0.54 27.06
CA LEU A 134 14.58 -1.45 27.09
C LEU A 134 14.53 -2.52 25.99
N LEU A 135 13.41 -2.66 25.28
CA LEU A 135 13.27 -3.66 24.23
C LEU A 135 14.27 -3.46 23.10
N SER A 136 14.91 -4.55 22.67
CA SER A 136 15.85 -4.54 21.55
C SER A 136 15.11 -4.37 20.21
N PRO A 137 15.79 -3.88 19.15
CA PRO A 137 15.20 -3.80 17.81
C PRO A 137 14.61 -5.13 17.33
N THR A 138 15.24 -6.26 17.63
CA THR A 138 14.74 -7.59 17.22
C THR A 138 13.44 -7.96 17.94
N GLN A 139 13.29 -7.60 19.21
CA GLN A 139 12.05 -7.80 19.97
C GLN A 139 10.91 -6.92 19.42
N LEU A 140 11.21 -5.68 19.03
CA LEU A 140 10.25 -4.78 18.38
C LEU A 140 9.79 -5.33 17.03
N ILE A 141 10.71 -5.81 16.19
CA ILE A 141 10.38 -6.43 14.90
C ILE A 141 9.44 -7.62 15.12
N LYS A 142 9.76 -8.51 16.08
CA LYS A 142 8.92 -9.67 16.39
C LYS A 142 7.52 -9.26 16.85
N SER A 143 7.42 -8.22 17.67
CA SER A 143 6.14 -7.68 18.10
C SER A 143 5.33 -7.13 16.92
N GLY A 144 5.95 -6.37 16.01
CA GLY A 144 5.29 -5.87 14.81
C GLY A 144 4.83 -6.99 13.87
N LEU A 145 5.63 -8.05 13.71
CA LEU A 145 5.25 -9.23 12.90
C LEU A 145 4.05 -9.98 13.49
N ASN A 146 4.01 -10.13 14.83
CA ASN A 146 2.88 -10.79 15.50
C ASN A 146 1.59 -10.00 15.24
N VAL A 147 1.60 -8.68 15.48
CA VAL A 147 0.46 -7.80 15.21
C VAL A 147 0.08 -7.82 13.72
N GLY A 148 1.08 -7.81 12.84
CA GLY A 148 0.85 -7.79 11.42
C GLY A 148 0.24 -9.06 10.85
N THR A 149 0.43 -10.20 11.50
CA THR A 149 -0.21 -11.46 11.10
C THR A 149 -1.73 -11.35 11.16
N ASP A 150 -2.25 -10.72 12.22
CA ASP A 150 -3.70 -10.51 12.38
C ASP A 150 -4.24 -9.47 11.38
N ILE A 151 -3.46 -8.40 11.16
CA ILE A 151 -3.81 -7.32 10.24
C ILE A 151 -3.85 -7.81 8.78
N ILE A 152 -2.94 -8.69 8.38
CA ILE A 152 -2.92 -9.27 7.02
C ILE A 152 -4.27 -9.90 6.70
N GLY A 153 -4.82 -10.71 7.61
CA GLY A 153 -6.11 -11.38 7.40
C GLY A 153 -7.25 -10.39 7.23
N ALA A 154 -7.35 -9.42 8.15
CA ALA A 154 -8.42 -8.42 8.13
C ALA A 154 -8.37 -7.53 6.87
N MET A 155 -7.18 -7.05 6.50
CA MET A 155 -7.00 -6.13 5.37
C MET A 155 -7.08 -6.83 4.02
N SER A 156 -6.55 -8.05 3.90
CA SER A 156 -6.68 -8.85 2.67
C SER A 156 -8.14 -9.22 2.42
N ASN A 157 -8.89 -9.64 3.44
CA ASN A 157 -10.32 -9.92 3.30
C ASN A 157 -11.09 -8.68 2.85
N THR A 158 -10.82 -7.53 3.45
CA THR A 158 -11.46 -6.26 3.06
C THR A 158 -11.15 -5.93 1.59
N LEU A 159 -9.90 -6.08 1.17
CA LEU A 159 -9.48 -5.79 -0.21
C LEU A 159 -10.11 -6.76 -1.22
N ILE A 160 -10.09 -8.06 -0.93
CA ILE A 160 -10.72 -9.08 -1.78
C ILE A 160 -12.22 -8.82 -1.90
N LEU A 161 -12.91 -8.53 -0.79
CA LEU A 161 -14.34 -8.22 -0.80
C LEU A 161 -14.65 -6.95 -1.57
N ALA A 162 -13.78 -5.92 -1.52
CA ALA A 162 -13.95 -4.71 -2.31
C ALA A 162 -13.91 -4.99 -3.82
N TYR A 163 -12.95 -5.80 -4.30
CA TYR A 163 -12.87 -6.19 -5.71
C TYR A 163 -14.02 -7.12 -6.13
N ILE A 164 -14.40 -8.09 -5.29
CA ILE A 164 -15.59 -8.94 -5.54
C ILE A 164 -16.86 -8.09 -5.61
N GLY A 165 -17.00 -7.10 -4.74
CA GLY A 165 -18.11 -6.15 -4.74
C GLY A 165 -18.15 -5.30 -6.01
N GLY A 166 -17.00 -4.86 -6.52
CA GLY A 166 -16.89 -4.18 -7.81
C GLY A 166 -17.27 -5.07 -8.98
N ALA A 167 -16.89 -6.36 -8.93
CA ALA A 167 -17.19 -7.35 -9.95
C ALA A 167 -18.61 -7.97 -9.82
N PHE A 168 -19.41 -7.57 -8.83
CA PHE A 168 -20.68 -8.25 -8.50
C PHE A 168 -21.66 -8.35 -9.68
N PRO A 169 -21.89 -7.29 -10.48
CA PRO A 169 -22.75 -7.39 -11.67
C PRO A 169 -22.23 -8.41 -12.70
N LEU A 170 -20.90 -8.51 -12.87
CA LEU A 170 -20.28 -9.46 -13.78
C LEU A 170 -20.42 -10.90 -13.27
N ILE A 171 -20.30 -11.10 -11.96
CA ILE A 171 -20.52 -12.40 -11.30
C ILE A 171 -21.98 -12.85 -11.50
N LEU A 172 -22.95 -11.95 -11.40
CA LEU A 172 -24.35 -12.27 -11.64
C LEU A 172 -24.62 -12.61 -13.12
N LEU A 173 -23.99 -11.88 -14.05
CA LEU A 173 -24.08 -12.16 -15.48
C LEU A 173 -23.51 -13.55 -15.84
N ALA A 174 -22.57 -14.04 -15.04
CA ALA A 174 -21.96 -15.35 -15.18
C ALA A 174 -22.90 -16.54 -14.93
N ALA A 175 -24.08 -16.32 -14.36
CA ALA A 175 -24.98 -17.39 -13.94
C ALA A 175 -25.34 -18.38 -15.05
N ASN A 176 -25.25 -17.95 -16.32
CA ASN A 176 -25.53 -18.77 -17.50
C ASN A 176 -24.29 -19.13 -18.34
N VAL A 177 -23.09 -18.84 -17.84
CA VAL A 177 -21.82 -19.04 -18.56
C VAL A 177 -21.03 -20.17 -17.89
N PRO A 178 -20.39 -21.08 -18.64
CA PRO A 178 -19.49 -22.07 -18.05
C PRO A 178 -18.41 -21.42 -17.20
N PHE A 179 -18.18 -21.92 -15.98
CA PHE A 179 -17.24 -21.34 -15.01
C PHE A 179 -15.86 -21.06 -15.61
N ILE A 180 -15.34 -21.97 -16.43
CA ILE A 180 -14.04 -21.80 -17.10
C ILE A 180 -14.03 -20.62 -18.08
N LYS A 181 -15.14 -20.35 -18.77
CA LYS A 181 -15.23 -19.20 -19.68
C LYS A 181 -15.39 -17.91 -18.88
N PHE A 182 -16.11 -17.96 -17.77
CA PHE A 182 -16.29 -16.83 -16.87
C PHE A 182 -14.98 -16.33 -16.26
N ILE A 183 -14.16 -17.22 -15.68
CA ILE A 183 -12.89 -16.82 -15.03
C ILE A 183 -11.86 -16.27 -16.04
N ASN A 184 -11.99 -16.64 -17.32
CA ASN A 184 -11.14 -16.16 -18.41
C ASN A 184 -11.65 -14.86 -19.05
N LEU A 185 -12.77 -14.29 -18.60
CA LEU A 185 -13.18 -12.96 -19.04
C LEU A 185 -12.16 -11.94 -18.53
N ASN A 186 -11.68 -11.08 -19.43
CA ASN A 186 -10.65 -10.09 -19.10
C ASN A 186 -11.04 -9.21 -17.90
N SER A 187 -12.31 -8.83 -17.80
CA SER A 187 -12.88 -8.10 -16.67
C SER A 187 -12.68 -8.84 -15.34
N ILE A 188 -13.08 -10.12 -15.29
CA ILE A 188 -13.00 -10.95 -14.09
C ILE A 188 -11.55 -11.28 -13.74
N ALA A 189 -10.77 -11.66 -14.74
CA ALA A 189 -9.36 -11.96 -14.57
C ALA A 189 -8.58 -10.75 -14.03
N SER A 190 -8.93 -9.54 -14.48
CA SER A 190 -8.33 -8.29 -14.01
C SER A 190 -8.68 -7.98 -12.55
N GLU A 191 -9.94 -8.18 -12.14
CA GLU A 191 -10.38 -7.99 -10.75
C GLU A 191 -9.70 -8.99 -9.80
N ILE A 192 -9.62 -10.26 -10.22
CA ILE A 192 -8.91 -11.30 -9.47
C ILE A 192 -7.41 -10.98 -9.38
N ALA A 193 -6.80 -10.54 -10.49
CA ALA A 193 -5.40 -10.13 -10.52
C ALA A 193 -5.12 -8.97 -9.56
N ALA A 194 -6.00 -7.97 -9.53
CA ALA A 194 -5.91 -6.81 -8.65
C ALA A 194 -5.98 -7.23 -7.17
N ALA A 195 -6.95 -8.10 -6.83
CA ALA A 195 -7.12 -8.63 -5.48
C ALA A 195 -5.88 -9.43 -5.02
N ILE A 196 -5.32 -10.28 -5.90
CA ILE A 196 -4.12 -11.08 -5.60
C ILE A 196 -2.90 -10.17 -5.44
N ALA A 197 -2.63 -9.30 -6.42
CA ALA A 197 -1.46 -8.43 -6.40
C ALA A 197 -1.45 -7.51 -5.17
N GLY A 198 -2.61 -6.91 -4.86
CA GLY A 198 -2.77 -6.05 -3.69
C GLY A 198 -2.63 -6.82 -2.37
N SER A 199 -3.22 -8.02 -2.26
CA SER A 199 -3.10 -8.84 -1.03
C SER A 199 -1.66 -9.28 -0.79
N ILE A 200 -0.92 -9.68 -1.82
CA ILE A 200 0.50 -10.02 -1.68
C ILE A 200 1.32 -8.76 -1.32
N GLY A 201 0.95 -7.60 -1.88
CA GLY A 201 1.51 -6.31 -1.49
C GLY A 201 1.36 -6.04 0.02
N ILE A 202 0.18 -6.32 0.59
CA ILE A 202 -0.07 -6.23 2.04
C ILE A 202 0.82 -7.22 2.82
N VAL A 203 0.86 -8.48 2.39
CA VAL A 203 1.66 -9.52 3.04
C VAL A 203 3.14 -9.16 3.10
N LEU A 204 3.71 -8.55 2.05
CA LEU A 204 5.09 -8.09 2.06
C LEU A 204 5.29 -6.73 2.73
N CYS A 205 4.28 -5.87 2.75
CA CYS A 205 4.33 -4.60 3.47
C CYS A 205 4.59 -4.80 4.97
N VAL A 206 3.97 -5.81 5.59
CA VAL A 206 4.12 -6.09 7.03
C VAL A 206 5.57 -6.34 7.45
N PRO A 207 6.30 -7.34 6.90
CA PRO A 207 7.67 -7.61 7.32
C PRO A 207 8.62 -6.46 6.99
N ILE A 208 8.42 -5.77 5.86
CA ILE A 208 9.21 -4.59 5.49
C ILE A 208 9.01 -3.47 6.53
N THR A 209 7.75 -3.15 6.84
CA THR A 209 7.43 -2.10 7.82
C THR A 209 7.93 -2.46 9.21
N ALA A 210 7.76 -3.71 9.63
CA ALA A 210 8.21 -4.18 10.94
C ALA A 210 9.73 -4.08 11.08
N ALA A 211 10.49 -4.51 10.06
CA ALA A 211 11.95 -4.42 10.03
C ALA A 211 12.44 -2.96 10.10
N ILE A 212 11.88 -2.08 9.26
CA ILE A 212 12.27 -0.67 9.21
C ILE A 212 11.90 0.04 10.51
N SER A 213 10.67 -0.14 10.99
CA SER A 213 10.17 0.48 12.23
C SER A 213 10.97 0.02 13.44
N GLY A 214 11.19 -1.29 13.60
CA GLY A 214 11.95 -1.84 14.71
C GLY A 214 13.40 -1.36 14.72
N TYR A 215 14.02 -1.20 13.56
CA TYR A 215 15.38 -0.63 13.45
C TYR A 215 15.42 0.86 13.79
N LEU A 216 14.58 1.68 13.14
CA LEU A 216 14.62 3.14 13.29
C LEU A 216 14.18 3.59 14.69
N ILE A 217 13.07 3.05 15.18
CA ILE A 217 12.50 3.41 16.49
C ILE A 217 13.34 2.79 17.62
N GLY A 218 13.82 1.55 17.43
CA GLY A 218 14.70 0.88 18.38
C GLY A 218 15.99 1.65 18.66
N ARG A 219 16.56 2.29 17.63
CA ARG A 219 17.81 3.07 17.74
C ARG A 219 17.61 4.44 18.40
N GLN A 220 16.48 5.11 18.17
CA GLN A 220 16.23 6.46 18.68
C GLN A 220 16.11 6.51 20.21
N ALA A 221 15.45 5.52 20.81
CA ALA A 221 15.28 5.44 22.26
C ALA A 221 16.58 5.09 23.01
N THR A 222 17.45 4.27 22.40
CA THR A 222 18.77 3.96 22.97
C THR A 222 19.61 5.24 23.10
N LEU A 223 19.58 6.11 22.09
CA LEU A 223 20.26 7.40 22.12
C LEU A 223 19.67 8.33 23.19
N LYS A 224 18.32 8.41 23.31
CA LYS A 224 17.67 9.23 24.34
C LYS A 224 18.00 8.75 25.77
N ASN A 225 18.05 7.44 26.00
CA ASN A 225 18.41 6.87 27.30
C ASN A 225 19.91 7.06 27.65
N GLN A 226 20.79 7.09 26.65
CA GLN A 226 22.21 7.42 26.87
C GLN A 226 22.37 8.88 27.29
N ILE A 227 21.72 9.81 26.59
CA ILE A 227 21.76 11.26 26.92
C ILE A 227 21.22 11.52 28.33
N ILE A 228 20.07 10.91 28.69
CA ILE A 228 19.50 11.07 30.05
C ILE A 228 20.44 10.51 31.13
N LYS A 229 21.13 9.39 30.86
CA LYS A 229 22.12 8.85 31.80
C LYS A 229 23.32 9.79 31.97
N GLU A 230 23.82 10.36 30.86
CA GLU A 230 24.95 11.30 30.84
C GLU A 230 24.64 12.57 31.65
N ASP A 231 23.47 13.18 31.43
CA ASP A 231 22.97 14.35 32.19
C ASP A 231 22.79 14.09 33.69
N LEU A 232 22.39 12.87 34.07
CA LEU A 232 22.25 12.46 35.47
C LEU A 232 23.61 12.25 36.13
N THR A 233 24.59 11.65 35.43
CA THR A 233 25.95 11.51 35.95
C THR A 233 26.64 12.86 36.11
N ASP A 234 26.55 13.75 35.12
CA ASP A 234 27.20 15.06 35.19
C ASP A 234 26.62 15.94 36.32
N ASN A 235 25.32 15.85 36.62
CA ASN A 235 24.71 16.54 37.77
C ASN A 235 25.12 15.96 39.14
N ILE A 236 25.50 14.69 39.21
CA ILE A 236 25.97 14.06 40.45
C ILE A 236 27.44 14.40 40.73
N PHE A 237 28.26 14.59 39.69
CA PHE A 237 29.68 14.91 39.83
C PHE A 237 29.98 16.43 39.94
N ASN A 238 29.01 17.31 39.62
CA ASN A 238 29.14 18.77 39.77
C ASN A 238 28.55 19.35 41.08
N LYS A 239 28.27 18.50 42.07
CA LYS A 239 27.87 18.89 43.43
C LYS A 239 28.86 18.37 44.46
#